data_AF-A0A2R4WS23-F1
#
_entry.id   AF-A0A2R4WS23-F1
#
_cell.length_a   1.000
_cell.length_b   1.000
_cell.length_c   1.000
_cell.angle_alpha   90.00
_cell.angle_beta   90.00
_cell.angle_gamma   90.00
#
_symmetry.space_group_name_H-M   'P 1'
#
loop_
_entity.id
_entity.type
_entity.pdbx_description
1 polymer ?
#
loop_
_entity_poly.entity_id
_entity_poly.type
_entity_poly.pdbx_seq_one_letter_code
_entity_poly.pdbx_strand_id
1 'polypeptide(L)' 'MPLETIPWDVVDSLDTPERIALCLEAVLDDGDPALVAAAIGDIARAQGMNEVARKAGLSRETLHETLSDEGNA' A
#
# COMPACT_ATOMS: atom_id res chain seq x y z
N MET A 1 -17.94 -25.65 -19.69
CA MET A 1 -18.47 -24.77 -18.63
C MET A 1 -17.69 -23.47 -18.69
N PRO A 2 -18.31 -22.29 -18.69
CA PRO A 2 -17.57 -21.04 -18.60
C PRO A 2 -16.90 -20.92 -17.22
N LEU A 3 -15.72 -20.29 -17.17
CA LEU A 3 -15.03 -20.00 -15.92
C LEU A 3 -15.62 -18.71 -15.34
N GLU A 4 -16.05 -18.76 -14.08
CA GLU A 4 -16.48 -17.56 -13.34
C GLU A 4 -15.24 -16.89 -12.72
N THR A 5 -15.08 -15.59 -12.96
CA THR A 5 -13.99 -14.78 -12.41
C THR A 5 -14.52 -13.75 -11.43
N ILE A 6 -13.73 -13.43 -10.42
CA ILE A 6 -13.99 -12.31 -9.51
C ILE A 6 -13.03 -11.16 -9.80
N PRO A 7 -13.43 -9.90 -9.53
CA PRO A 7 -12.50 -8.77 -9.53
C PRO A 7 -11.35 -9.06 -8.56
N TRP A 8 -10.13 -8.74 -8.97
CA TRP A 8 -8.93 -8.91 -8.17
C TRP A 8 -8.40 -7.55 -7.70
N ASP A 9 -8.12 -7.44 -6.41
CA ASP A 9 -7.47 -6.28 -5.80
C ASP A 9 -6.26 -6.78 -4.98
N VAL A 10 -5.09 -6.14 -5.16
CA VAL A 10 -3.87 -6.50 -4.44
C VAL A 10 -4.02 -6.32 -2.93
N VAL A 11 -4.84 -5.37 -2.52
CA VAL A 11 -5.12 -5.03 -1.11
C VAL A 11 -5.68 -6.25 -0.36
N ASP A 12 -6.49 -7.09 -1.03
CA ASP A 12 -7.07 -8.30 -0.43
C ASP A 12 -6.00 -9.35 -0.06
N SER A 13 -4.81 -9.26 -0.67
CA SER A 13 -3.67 -10.13 -0.37
C SER A 13 -2.69 -9.56 0.66
N LEU A 14 -2.84 -8.29 1.06
CA LEU A 14 -1.92 -7.60 2.00
C LEU A 14 -2.43 -7.66 3.45
N ASP A 15 -2.97 -8.81 3.85
CA ASP A 15 -3.62 -9.06 5.14
C ASP A 15 -2.66 -9.53 6.25
N THR A 16 -1.45 -10.01 5.91
CA THR A 16 -0.43 -10.44 6.87
C THR A 16 0.90 -9.69 6.73
N PRO A 17 1.67 -9.53 7.82
CA PRO A 17 3.00 -8.92 7.78
C PRO A 17 3.95 -9.59 6.76
N GLU A 18 3.88 -10.92 6.64
CA GLU A 18 4.72 -11.67 5.71
C GLU A 18 4.40 -11.36 4.25
N ARG A 19 3.12 -11.24 3.90
CA ARG A 19 2.71 -10.88 2.53
C ARG A 19 3.11 -9.46 2.17
N ILE A 20 3.05 -8.55 3.14
CA ILE A 20 3.51 -7.17 2.99
C ILE A 20 5.02 -7.12 2.76
N ALA A 21 5.80 -7.88 3.52
CA ALA A 21 7.25 -7.96 3.33
C ALA A 21 7.61 -8.49 1.94
N LEU A 22 6.97 -9.57 1.50
CA LEU A 22 7.17 -10.13 0.15
C LEU A 22 6.79 -9.15 -0.96
N CYS A 23 5.71 -8.40 -0.78
CA CYS A 23 5.32 -7.36 -1.72
C CYS A 23 6.39 -6.26 -1.81
N LEU A 24 6.87 -5.77 -0.67
CA LEU A 24 7.93 -4.75 -0.61
C LEU A 24 9.24 -5.23 -1.23
N GLU A 25 9.67 -6.46 -0.95
CA GLU A 25 10.86 -7.05 -1.56
C GLU A 25 10.72 -7.11 -3.09
N ALA A 26 9.57 -7.58 -3.60
CA ALA A 26 9.34 -7.68 -5.03
C ALA A 26 9.37 -6.33 -5.76
N VAL A 27 8.76 -5.28 -5.18
CA VAL A 27 8.76 -3.94 -5.81
C VAL A 27 10.10 -3.21 -5.67
N LEU A 28 10.86 -3.50 -4.61
CA LEU A 28 12.22 -2.96 -4.46
C LEU A 28 13.19 -3.62 -5.44
N ASP A 29 13.05 -4.91 -5.69
CA ASP A 29 13.86 -5.64 -6.68
C ASP A 29 13.59 -5.18 -8.12
N ASP A 30 12.35 -4.75 -8.43
CA ASP A 30 12.00 -4.16 -9.73
C ASP A 30 12.68 -2.80 -9.95
N GLY A 31 12.93 -2.06 -8.87
CA GLY A 31 13.71 -0.83 -8.88
C GLY A 31 12.98 0.40 -9.42
N ASP A 32 11.68 0.29 -9.75
CA ASP A 32 10.84 1.42 -10.15
C ASP A 32 10.32 2.20 -8.92
N PRO A 33 10.74 3.45 -8.70
CA PRO A 33 10.28 4.26 -7.58
C PRO A 33 8.77 4.50 -7.58
N ALA A 34 8.12 4.56 -8.76
CA ALA A 34 6.68 4.75 -8.85
C ALA A 34 5.93 3.50 -8.35
N LEU A 35 6.46 2.31 -8.64
CA LEU A 35 5.91 1.04 -8.17
C LEU A 35 6.04 0.90 -6.64
N VAL A 36 7.18 1.33 -6.08
CA VAL A 36 7.39 1.38 -4.63
C VAL A 36 6.37 2.31 -3.96
N ALA A 37 6.15 3.50 -4.51
CA ALA A 37 5.15 4.45 -3.98
C ALA A 37 3.73 3.87 -4.04
N ALA A 38 3.36 3.24 -5.16
CA ALA A 38 2.06 2.59 -5.31
C ALA A 38 1.85 1.47 -4.27
N ALA A 39 2.84 0.60 -4.08
CA ALA A 39 2.78 -0.49 -3.12
C ALA A 39 2.63 0.01 -1.68
N ILE A 40 3.30 1.12 -1.31
CA ILE A 40 3.12 1.76 0.00
C ILE A 40 1.66 2.25 0.17
N GLY A 41 1.07 2.82 -0.88
CA GLY A 41 -0.34 3.21 -0.90
C GLY A 41 -1.28 2.02 -0.68
N ASP A 42 -1.04 0.90 -1.38
CA ASP A 42 -1.84 -0.32 -1.25
C ASP A 42 -1.72 -0.95 0.15
N ILE A 43 -0.51 -0.98 0.71
CA ILE A 43 -0.27 -1.45 2.09
C ILE A 43 -0.98 -0.56 3.11
N ALA A 44 -0.98 0.77 2.90
CA ALA A 44 -1.70 1.71 3.75
C ALA A 44 -3.22 1.51 3.66
N ARG A 45 -3.74 1.19 2.48
CA ARG A 45 -5.14 0.83 2.27
C ARG A 45 -5.50 -0.50 2.96
N ALA A 46 -4.62 -1.50 2.89
CA ALA A 46 -4.84 -2.83 3.48
C ALA A 46 -4.82 -2.83 5.02
N GLN A 47 -3.88 -2.14 5.65
CA GLN A 47 -3.79 -2.06 7.12
C GLN A 47 -4.78 -1.06 7.73
N GLY A 48 -5.38 -0.19 6.90
CA GLY A 48 -6.11 0.98 7.34
C GLY A 48 -5.17 2.11 7.74
N MET A 49 -5.38 3.28 7.11
CA MET A 49 -4.53 4.47 7.25
C MET A 49 -4.31 4.91 8.71
N ASN A 50 -5.26 4.65 9.62
CA ASN A 50 -5.13 4.95 11.05
C ASN A 50 -4.07 4.09 11.75
N GLU A 51 -3.94 2.82 11.38
CA GLU A 51 -2.98 1.90 11.99
C GLU A 51 -1.56 2.18 11.50
N VAL A 52 -1.43 2.54 10.21
CA VAL A 52 -0.16 2.97 9.63
C VAL A 52 0.31 4.30 10.25
N ALA A 53 -0.59 5.27 10.42
CA ALA A 53 -0.29 6.52 11.14
C ALA A 53 0.26 6.28 12.54
N ARG A 54 -0.44 5.43 13.29
CA ARG A 54 -0.06 5.07 14.66
C ARG A 54 1.30 4.38 14.71
N LYS A 55 1.60 3.47 13.78
CA LYS A 55 2.89 2.74 13.72
C LYS A 55 4.04 3.61 13.23
N ALA A 56 3.79 4.54 12.31
CA ALA A 56 4.80 5.45 11.76
C ALA A 56 5.07 6.66 12.67
N GLY A 57 4.29 6.86 13.75
CA GLY A 57 4.40 8.04 14.61
C GLY A 57 3.96 9.34 13.90
N LEU A 58 3.20 9.21 12.81
CA LEU A 58 2.70 10.32 12.01
C LEU A 58 1.27 10.64 12.43
N SER A 59 0.93 11.93 12.52
CA SER A 59 -0.45 12.34 12.73
C SER A 59 -1.27 12.03 11.47
N ARG A 60 -2.58 11.83 11.64
CA ARG A 60 -3.52 11.57 10.53
C ARG A 60 -3.51 12.69 9.48
N GLU A 61 -3.19 13.91 9.91
CA GLU A 61 -3.10 15.11 9.10
C GLU A 61 -1.84 15.11 8.23
N THR A 62 -0.67 14.79 8.80
CA THR A 62 0.60 14.67 8.05
C THR A 62 0.56 13.53 7.03
N LEU A 63 -0.10 12.42 7.36
CA LEU A 63 -0.27 11.31 6.43
C LEU A 63 -1.17 11.65 5.25
N HIS A 64 -2.26 12.38 5.49
CA HIS A 64 -3.12 12.87 4.43
C HIS A 64 -2.35 13.85 3.52
N GLU A 65 -1.57 14.77 4.10
CA GLU A 65 -0.77 15.74 3.33
C GLU A 65 0.33 15.08 2.48
N THR A 66 0.99 14.03 2.98
CA THR A 66 2.10 13.37 2.28
C THR A 66 1.64 12.40 1.18
N LEU A 67 0.43 11.83 1.31
CA LEU A 67 -0.10 10.79 0.41
C LEU A 67 -1.26 11.25 -0.47
N SER A 68 -1.73 12.49 -0.34
CA SER A 68 -2.68 13.05 -1.31
C SER A 68 -1.99 13.23 -2.66
N ASP A 69 -2.68 12.95 -3.76
CA ASP A 69 -2.19 13.14 -5.15
C ASP A 69 -1.70 14.57 -5.47
N GLU A 70 -1.96 15.51 -4.56
CA GLU A 70 -1.39 16.86 -4.52
C GLU A 70 -0.19 16.89 -3.56
N GLY A 71 0.93 16.26 -3.94
CA GLY A 71 2.20 16.52 -3.27
C GLY A 71 2.52 18.02 -3.37
N ASN A 72 2.55 18.72 -2.23
CA ASN A 72 2.94 20.13 -2.21
C ASN A 72 4.35 20.27 -2.79
N ALA A 73 4.46 21.09 -3.83
CA ALA A 73 5.69 21.49 -4.50
C ALA A 73 6.59 22.37 -3.61
#